data_AF-A0A1C6AWH7-F1
#
_entry.id   AF-A0A1C6AWH7-F1
#
_cell.length_a   1.000
_cell.length_b   1.000
_cell.length_c   1.000
_cell.angle_alpha   90.00
_cell.angle_beta   90.00
_cell.angle_gamma   90.00
#
_symmetry.space_group_name_H-M   'P 1'
#
loop_
_entity.id
_entity.type
_entity.pdbx_description
1 polymer ?
#
loop_
_entity_poly.entity_id
_entity_poly.type
_entity_poly.pdbx_seq_one_letter_code
_entity_poly.pdbx_strand_id
1 'polypeptide(L)' 'MISICPECSGIDIDKLEKEFGKENIDYRCIGECGGRYGIVLGYTKKTFIQAESDEEFIEIVKSL' A
#
# COMPACT_ATOMS: atom_id res chain seq x y z
N MET A 1 -5.06 9.81 -1.44
CA MET A 1 -3.62 9.64 -1.19
C MET A 1 -3.42 8.35 -0.45
N ILE A 2 -2.58 7.47 -1.00
CA ILE A 2 -2.29 6.13 -0.49
C ILE A 2 -0.88 6.20 0.10
N SER A 3 -0.76 6.00 1.41
CA SER A 3 0.54 5.97 2.06
C SER A 3 1.08 4.55 2.07
N ILE A 4 2.32 4.38 1.59
CA ILE A 4 3.04 3.11 1.49
C ILE A 4 4.42 3.26 2.13
N CYS A 5 4.82 2.27 2.92
CA CYS A 5 6.20 2.17 3.39
C CYS A 5 7.03 1.35 2.37
N PRO A 6 8.00 1.94 1.65
CA PRO A 6 8.76 1.22 0.62
C PRO A 6 9.63 0.10 1.18
N GLU A 7 9.98 0.16 2.48
CA GLU A 7 10.84 -0.83 3.13
C GLU A 7 10.07 -2.05 3.65
N CYS A 8 8.81 -1.87 4.05
CA CYS A 8 8.04 -2.90 4.73
C CYS A 8 6.85 -3.41 3.93
N SER A 9 6.28 -2.58 3.05
CA SER A 9 5.22 -2.99 2.16
C SER A 9 5.81 -3.80 1.03
N GLY A 10 5.42 -5.07 0.91
CA GLY A 10 5.86 -5.96 -0.16
C GLY A 10 5.26 -5.65 -1.53
N ILE A 11 4.74 -4.44 -1.73
CA ILE A 11 4.06 -4.04 -2.97
C ILE A 11 5.05 -3.64 -4.06
N ASP A 12 4.75 -4.03 -5.29
CA ASP A 12 5.43 -3.49 -6.46
C ASP A 12 5.02 -2.01 -6.68
N ILE A 13 6.00 -1.11 -6.51
CA ILE A 13 5.78 0.34 -6.57
C ILE A 13 5.40 0.78 -7.98
N ASP A 14 6.03 0.21 -9.02
CA ASP A 14 5.72 0.54 -10.41
C ASP A 14 4.27 0.15 -10.77
N LYS A 15 3.81 -1.02 -10.30
CA LYS A 15 2.41 -1.46 -10.46
C LYS A 15 1.44 -0.51 -9.75
N LEU A 16 1.78 -0.08 -8.53
CA LEU A 16 0.95 0.86 -7.78
C LEU A 16 0.89 2.25 -8.43
N GLU A 17 2.02 2.81 -8.86
CA GLU A 17 2.08 4.10 -9.56
C GLU A 17 1.32 4.05 -10.89
N LYS A 18 1.38 2.93 -11.63
CA LYS A 18 0.63 2.72 -12.87
C LYS A 18 -0.88 2.72 -12.66
N GLU A 19 -1.35 2.12 -11.56
CA GLU A 19 -2.79 1.97 -11.29
C GLU A 19 -3.43 3.24 -10.70
N PHE A 20 -2.73 3.96 -9.82
CA PHE A 20 -3.31 5.09 -9.08
C PHE A 20 -2.70 6.45 -9.43
N GLY A 21 -1.63 6.49 -10.22
CA GLY A 21 -0.86 7.70 -10.50
C GLY A 21 0.08 8.06 -9.35
N LYS A 22 1.32 8.39 -9.70
CA LYS A 22 2.38 8.72 -8.74
C LYS A 22 2.01 9.87 -7.80
N GLU A 23 1.22 10.84 -8.25
CA GLU A 23 0.80 11.96 -7.40
C GLU A 23 -0.14 11.56 -6.26
N ASN A 24 -0.74 10.36 -6.35
CA ASN A 24 -1.65 9.84 -5.35
C ASN A 24 -0.95 8.94 -4.32
N ILE A 25 0.35 8.70 -4.46
CA ILE A 25 1.15 7.83 -3.60
C ILE A 25 2.05 8.66 -2.68
N ASP A 26 2.03 8.34 -1.41
CA ASP A 26 2.82 8.98 -0.36
C ASP A 26 3.79 7.95 0.26
N TYR A 27 5.07 8.05 -0.09
CA TYR A 27 6.10 7.12 0.36
C TYR A 27 6.58 7.51 1.77
N ARG A 28 6.06 6.84 2.78
CA ARG A 28 6.41 7.09 4.18
C ARG A 28 6.23 5.86 5.06
N CYS A 29 6.93 5.87 6.20
CA CYS A 29 6.64 4.89 7.24
C CYS A 29 5.22 5.11 7.79
N ILE A 30 4.43 4.03 7.82
CA ILE A 30 3.05 4.01 8.33
C ILE A 30 3.04 3.77 9.85
N GLY A 31 4.07 3.10 10.39
CA GLY A 31 4.16 2.73 11.81
C GLY A 31 3.36 1.47 12.20
N GLU A 32 2.51 0.96 11.30
CA GLU A 32 1.57 -0.14 11.58
C GLU A 32 2.07 -1.54 11.16
N CYS A 33 3.27 -1.63 10.57
CA CYS A 33 3.78 -2.91 10.05
C CYS A 33 4.19 -3.90 11.15
N GLY A 34 4.54 -3.44 12.35
CA GLY A 34 4.92 -4.29 13.49
C GLY A 34 6.10 -5.24 13.22
N GLY A 35 6.94 -4.96 12.21
CA GLY A 35 8.05 -5.84 11.79
C GLY A 35 7.63 -7.04 10.92
N ARG A 36 6.43 -7.03 10.34
CA ARG A 36 5.98 -8.04 9.37
C ARG A 36 6.57 -7.71 7.98
N TYR A 37 7.12 -8.73 7.33
CA TYR A 37 7.68 -8.66 5.98
C TYR A 37 6.95 -9.65 5.07
N GLY A 38 6.95 -9.39 3.76
CA GLY A 38 6.38 -10.30 2.75
C GLY A 38 4.85 -10.21 2.59
N ILE A 39 4.24 -9.15 3.10
CA ILE A 39 2.81 -8.83 2.91
C ILE A 39 2.68 -7.42 2.32
N VAL A 40 1.59 -7.16 1.63
CA VAL A 40 1.30 -5.83 1.09
C VAL A 40 0.60 -5.00 2.16
N LEU A 41 1.20 -3.85 2.49
CA LEU A 41 0.72 -2.95 3.53
C LEU A 41 0.49 -1.56 2.98
N GLY A 42 -0.61 -0.94 3.38
CA GLY A 42 -0.87 0.46 3.02
C GLY A 42 -1.88 1.12 3.93
N TYR A 43 -1.98 2.44 3.77
CA TYR A 43 -2.92 3.24 4.51
C TYR A 43 -3.57 4.25 3.58
N THR A 44 -4.90 4.26 3.52
CA THR A 44 -5.65 5.22 2.72
C THR A 44 -7.03 5.41 3.32
N LYS A 45 -7.64 6.59 3.10
CA LYS A 45 -9.00 6.92 3.60
C LYS A 45 -9.20 6.63 5.10
N LYS A 46 -8.15 6.79 5.90
CA LYS A 46 -8.10 6.49 7.34
C LYS A 46 -8.17 5.01 7.73
N THR A 47 -7.96 4.12 6.76
CA THR A 47 -8.00 2.66 6.92
C THR A 47 -6.63 2.07 6.67
N PHE A 48 -6.16 1.24 7.61
CA PHE A 48 -5.00 0.38 7.40
C PHE A 48 -5.43 -0.86 6.62
N ILE A 49 -4.66 -1.18 5.58
CA ILE A 49 -4.93 -2.28 4.67
C ILE A 49 -3.74 -3.25 4.73
N GLN A 50 -4.06 -4.52 4.87
CA GLN A 50 -3.15 -5.64 4.77
C GLN A 50 -3.72 -6.59 3.72
N ALA A 51 -2.87 -7.00 2.78
CA ALA A 51 -3.22 -7.92 1.70
C ALA A 51 -2.08 -8.93 1.47
N GLU A 52 -2.40 -10.09 0.91
CA GLU A 52 -1.43 -11.15 0.59
C GLU A 52 -0.80 -10.94 -0.80
N SER A 53 -1.38 -10.07 -1.63
CA SER A 53 -0.92 -9.77 -2.98
C SER A 53 -1.21 -8.32 -3.39
N ASP A 54 -0.49 -7.85 -4.40
CA ASP A 54 -0.71 -6.51 -4.99
C ASP A 54 -2.13 -6.37 -5.55
N GLU A 55 -2.65 -7.40 -6.22
CA GLU A 55 -4.00 -7.40 -6.81
C GLU A 55 -5.07 -7.20 -5.74
N GLU A 56 -5.00 -8.00 -4.66
CA GLU A 56 -5.92 -7.88 -3.53
C GLU A 56 -5.86 -6.48 -2.91
N PHE A 57 -4.66 -5.95 -2.70
CA PHE A 57 -4.50 -4.58 -2.21
C PHE A 57 -5.18 -3.54 -3.10
N ILE A 58 -4.94 -3.63 -4.42
CA ILE A 58 -5.52 -2.71 -5.41
C ILE A 58 -7.05 -2.79 -5.41
N GLU A 59 -7.63 -4.00 -5.35
CA GLU A 59 -9.08 -4.19 -5.29
C GLU A 59 -9.70 -3.62 -4.01
N ILE A 60 -9.05 -3.82 -2.85
CA ILE A 60 -9.48 -3.22 -1.58
C ILE A 60 -9.47 -1.69 -1.71
N VAL A 61 -8.36 -1.11 -2.18
CA VAL A 61 -8.23 0.35 -2.32
C VAL A 61 -9.27 0.93 -3.27
N LYS A 62 -9.59 0.25 -4.39
CA LYS A 62 -10.62 0.67 -5.35
C LYS A 62 -12.04 0.57 -4.78
N SER A 63 -12.26 -0.30 -3.80
CA SER A 63 -13.57 -0.52 -3.16
C SER A 63 -13.86 0.38 -1.96
N LEU A 64 -12.84 1.07 -1.43
CA LEU A 64 -12.96 2.11 -0.41
C LEU A 64 -13.39 3.44 -1.03
#